data_AF-A0A1F5DWG4-F1
#
_entry.id   AF-A0A1F5DWG4-F1
#
_cell.length_a   1.000
_cell.length_b   1.000
_cell.length_c   1.000
_cell.angle_alpha   90.00
_cell.angle_beta   90.00
_cell.angle_gamma   90.00
#
_symmetry.space_group_name_H-M   'P 1'
#
loop_
_entity.id
_entity.type
_entity.pdbx_description
1 polymer ?
#
loop_
_entity_poly.entity_id
_entity_poly.type
_entity_poly.pdbx_seq_one_letter_code
_entity_poly.pdbx_strand_id
1 'polypeptide(L)'
;MKGYELYSWEENCQWHYTIITGTNRVKTMEEITSEEDFISEIGWVNVHVVGVDAIKDVLGRLPEGESVFWCDELHVGETGGPINLQSPPEQIVDVISEYAEQCGLNFVNTVH
;
A
#
# COMPACT_ATOMS: atom_id res chain seq x y z
N MET A 1 6.19 -6.99 -8.24
CA MET A 1 7.52 -7.36 -7.65
C MET A 1 7.36 -8.55 -6.71
N LYS A 2 8.43 -9.12 -6.10
CA LYS A 2 8.25 -10.10 -5.01
C LYS A 2 8.09 -9.33 -3.69
N GLY A 3 6.93 -9.43 -3.05
CA GLY A 3 6.58 -8.70 -1.84
C GLY A 3 5.17 -8.11 -1.92
N TYR A 4 4.93 -7.04 -1.16
CA TYR A 4 3.68 -6.29 -1.14
C TYR A 4 3.88 -4.90 -1.77
N GLU A 5 2.85 -4.39 -2.40
CA GLU A 5 2.77 -3.06 -2.99
C GLU A 5 1.80 -2.25 -2.12
N LEU A 6 2.25 -1.11 -1.61
CA LEU A 6 1.47 -0.17 -0.81
C LEU A 6 1.15 1.04 -1.69
N TYR A 7 -0.12 1.39 -1.75
CA TYR A 7 -0.62 2.58 -2.43
C TYR A 7 -1.29 3.49 -1.42
N SER A 8 -1.23 4.81 -1.67
CA SER A 8 -1.89 5.80 -0.83
C SER A 8 -2.55 6.89 -1.66
N TRP A 9 -3.64 7.42 -1.14
CA TRP A 9 -4.31 8.59 -1.68
C TRP A 9 -5.04 9.34 -0.57
N GLU A 10 -5.38 10.60 -0.85
CA GLU A 10 -6.23 11.40 0.04
C GLU A 10 -7.64 11.44 -0.52
N GLU A 11 -8.62 11.09 0.31
CA GLU A 11 -10.04 11.24 0.00
C GLU A 11 -10.77 11.73 1.26
N ASN A 12 -11.71 12.68 1.11
CA ASN A 12 -12.50 13.22 2.22
C ASN A 12 -11.66 13.70 3.42
N CYS A 13 -10.49 14.29 3.18
CA CYS A 13 -9.51 14.73 4.20
C CYS A 13 -8.95 13.57 5.06
N GLN A 14 -9.01 12.35 4.56
CA GLN A 14 -8.44 11.16 5.21
C GLN A 14 -7.45 10.50 4.26
N TRP A 15 -6.41 9.91 4.84
CA TRP A 15 -5.45 9.10 4.09
C TRP A 15 -5.96 7.68 3.99
N HIS A 16 -6.12 7.24 2.75
CA HIS A 16 -6.47 5.88 2.40
C HIS A 16 -5.20 5.15 1.97
N TYR A 17 -5.16 3.86 2.29
CA TYR A 17 -4.04 2.99 1.97
C TYR A 17 -4.57 1.65 1.48
N THR A 18 -3.93 1.12 0.46
CA THR A 18 -4.16 -0.25 0.02
C THR A 18 -2.85 -0.99 -0.01
N ILE A 19 -2.79 -2.13 0.67
CA ILE A 19 -1.69 -3.08 0.51
C ILE A 19 -2.15 -4.25 -0.32
N ILE A 20 -1.42 -4.53 -1.38
CA ILE A 20 -1.72 -5.62 -2.30
C ILE A 20 -0.50 -6.51 -2.51
N THR A 21 -0.68 -7.81 -2.68
CA THR A 21 0.42 -8.68 -3.07
C THR A 21 0.95 -8.24 -4.43
N GLY A 22 2.26 -8.00 -4.48
CA GLY A 22 2.96 -7.63 -5.68
C GLY A 22 2.93 -8.78 -6.67
N THR A 23 2.47 -8.48 -7.89
CA THR A 23 2.37 -9.48 -8.96
C THR A 23 3.16 -9.01 -10.17
N ASN A 24 3.43 -9.90 -11.12
CA ASN A 24 4.04 -9.51 -12.40
C ASN A 24 3.00 -8.94 -13.38
N ARG A 25 1.89 -8.41 -12.86
CA ARG A 25 0.78 -7.84 -13.63
C ARG A 25 0.58 -6.39 -13.20
N VAL A 26 0.27 -5.55 -14.16
CA VAL A 26 -0.20 -4.19 -13.95
C VAL A 26 -1.52 -4.21 -13.16
N LYS A 27 -1.65 -3.33 -12.16
CA LYS A 27 -2.88 -3.16 -11.37
C LYS A 27 -3.78 -2.11 -12.01
N THR A 28 -5.09 -2.28 -11.89
CA THR A 28 -6.05 -1.23 -12.26
C THR A 28 -6.35 -0.34 -11.05
N MET A 29 -6.87 0.86 -11.32
CA MET A 29 -7.23 1.77 -10.25
C MET A 29 -8.37 1.20 -9.39
N GLU A 30 -9.36 0.56 -10.03
CA GLU A 30 -10.44 -0.12 -9.34
C GLU A 30 -9.94 -1.22 -8.39
N GLU A 31 -8.88 -1.94 -8.74
CA GLU A 31 -8.28 -2.96 -7.85
C GLU A 31 -7.62 -2.34 -6.62
N ILE A 32 -7.04 -1.15 -6.75
CA ILE A 32 -6.37 -0.46 -5.66
C ILE A 32 -7.39 0.20 -4.73
N THR A 33 -8.48 0.74 -5.27
CA THR A 33 -9.46 1.51 -4.50
C THR A 33 -10.70 0.69 -4.13
N SER A 34 -10.73 -0.60 -4.45
CA SER A 34 -11.84 -1.47 -4.05
C SER A 34 -11.89 -1.59 -2.53
N GLU A 35 -13.08 -1.42 -1.95
CA GLU A 35 -13.33 -1.65 -0.53
C GLU A 35 -13.38 -3.16 -0.18
N GLU A 36 -13.30 -4.04 -1.19
CA GLU A 36 -13.31 -5.48 -0.97
C GLU A 36 -11.91 -5.99 -0.60
N ASP A 37 -11.73 -6.28 0.69
CA ASP A 37 -10.57 -7.03 1.16
C ASP A 37 -10.57 -8.44 0.55
N PHE A 38 -9.51 -8.77 -0.19
CA PHE A 38 -9.35 -10.09 -0.81
C PHE A 38 -8.14 -10.81 -0.22
N ILE A 39 -8.40 -11.84 0.59
CA ILE A 39 -7.37 -12.79 1.05
C ILE A 39 -7.63 -14.13 0.37
N SER A 40 -6.78 -14.51 -0.57
CA SER A 40 -6.89 -15.80 -1.25
C SER A 40 -6.12 -16.90 -0.52
N GLU A 41 -6.55 -18.15 -0.71
CA GLU A 41 -5.86 -19.34 -0.18
C GLU A 41 -4.41 -19.48 -0.71
N ILE A 42 -4.05 -18.75 -1.77
CA ILE A 42 -2.70 -18.74 -2.36
C ILE A 42 -1.85 -17.56 -1.86
N GLY A 43 -2.30 -16.84 -0.83
CA GLY A 43 -1.55 -15.75 -0.21
C GLY A 43 -1.61 -14.42 -0.95
N TRP A 44 -2.59 -14.22 -1.85
CA TRP A 44 -2.92 -12.87 -2.30
C TRP A 44 -3.63 -12.14 -1.18
N VAL A 45 -3.15 -10.95 -0.87
CA VAL A 45 -3.73 -9.99 0.05
C VAL A 45 -4.06 -8.76 -0.78
N ASN A 46 -5.28 -8.25 -0.69
CA ASN A 46 -5.66 -6.90 -1.03
C ASN A 46 -6.41 -6.40 0.21
N VAL A 47 -5.83 -5.42 0.91
CA VAL A 47 -6.42 -4.88 2.13
C VAL A 47 -6.46 -3.38 2.01
N HIS A 48 -7.67 -2.83 2.10
CA HIS A 48 -7.91 -1.39 2.08
C HIS A 48 -8.15 -0.88 3.51
N VAL A 49 -7.46 0.18 3.90
CA VAL A 49 -7.59 0.80 5.21
C VAL A 49 -7.55 2.32 5.14
N VAL A 50 -8.19 2.95 6.12
CA VAL A 50 -8.21 4.41 6.26
C VAL A 50 -7.49 4.80 7.55
N GLY A 51 -6.46 5.63 7.41
CA GLY A 51 -5.68 6.18 8.50
C GLY A 51 -4.39 5.43 8.81
N VAL A 52 -3.46 6.15 9.44
CA VAL A 52 -2.09 5.71 9.75
C VAL A 52 -2.08 4.52 10.71
N ASP A 53 -2.93 4.52 11.72
CA ASP A 53 -2.98 3.43 12.70
C ASP A 53 -3.46 2.12 12.06
N ALA A 54 -4.45 2.20 11.18
CA ALA A 54 -4.99 1.02 10.50
C ALA A 54 -3.97 0.39 9.55
N ILE A 55 -3.17 1.18 8.80
CA ILE A 55 -2.12 0.61 7.95
C ILE A 55 -0.98 0.01 8.78
N LYS A 56 -0.64 0.58 9.93
CA LYS A 56 0.32 -0.03 10.87
C LYS A 56 -0.16 -1.39 11.37
N ASP A 57 -1.44 -1.52 11.73
CA ASP A 57 -2.00 -2.81 12.14
C ASP A 57 -1.87 -3.86 11.03
N VAL A 58 -2.04 -3.47 9.78
CA VAL A 58 -1.86 -4.38 8.63
C VAL A 58 -0.38 -4.74 8.43
N LEU A 59 0.53 -3.77 8.48
CA LEU A 59 1.98 -4.01 8.37
C LEU A 59 2.48 -4.94 9.48
N GLY A 60 2.00 -4.78 10.71
CA GLY A 60 2.35 -5.64 11.85
C GLY A 60 1.85 -7.09 11.73
N ARG A 61 0.96 -7.38 10.78
CA ARG A 61 0.48 -8.74 10.48
C ARG A 61 1.24 -9.42 9.37
N LEU A 62 2.09 -8.70 8.64
CA LEU A 62 2.92 -9.27 7.60
C LEU A 62 4.03 -10.13 8.20
N PRO A 63 4.44 -11.22 7.52
CA PRO A 63 5.58 -12.01 7.95
C PRO A 63 6.87 -11.18 7.97
N GLU A 64 7.69 -11.35 9.01
CA GLU A 64 9.02 -10.72 9.08
C GLU A 64 9.88 -11.11 7.86
N GLY A 65 10.65 -10.14 7.35
CA GLY A 65 11.52 -10.32 6.19
C GLY A 65 10.85 -10.11 4.83
N GLU A 66 9.52 -9.91 4.78
CA GLU A 66 8.82 -9.55 3.54
C GLU A 66 9.18 -8.13 3.08
N SER A 67 9.14 -7.91 1.77
CA SER A 67 9.36 -6.59 1.17
C SER A 67 8.05 -5.84 0.96
N VAL A 68 8.01 -4.56 1.33
CA VAL A 68 6.87 -3.67 1.06
C VAL A 68 7.37 -2.50 0.21
N PHE A 69 6.75 -2.29 -0.94
CA PHE A 69 7.09 -1.22 -1.87
C PHE A 69 5.99 -0.18 -1.86
N TRP A 70 6.28 1.05 -1.43
CA TRP A 70 5.32 2.14 -1.54
C TRP A 70 5.35 2.69 -2.97
N CYS A 71 4.29 2.42 -3.72
CA CYS A 71 4.15 2.69 -5.14
C CYS A 71 3.22 3.89 -5.41
N ASP A 72 3.46 4.53 -6.55
CA ASP A 72 2.70 5.65 -7.08
C ASP A 72 1.89 5.26 -8.34
N GLU A 73 1.29 6.26 -8.98
CA GLU A 73 0.52 6.09 -10.22
C GLU A 73 1.31 5.45 -11.39
N LEU A 74 2.64 5.50 -11.38
CA LEU A 74 3.46 4.89 -12.45
C LEU A 74 3.36 3.36 -12.45
N HIS A 75 2.89 2.77 -11.35
CA HIS A 75 2.70 1.34 -11.19
C HIS A 75 1.28 0.88 -11.57
N VAL A 76 0.42 1.82 -11.98
CA VAL A 76 -0.97 1.58 -12.39
C VAL A 76 -1.07 1.67 -13.91
N GLY A 77 -1.87 0.78 -14.50
CA GLY A 77 -2.03 0.72 -15.97
C GLY A 77 -2.82 1.87 -16.58
N GLU A 78 -3.41 2.69 -15.74
CA GLU A 78 -4.28 3.80 -16.11
C GLU A 78 -3.77 5.06 -15.41
N THR A 79 -3.42 6.06 -16.21
CA THR A 79 -3.10 7.41 -15.72
C THR A 79 -4.34 8.27 -15.83
N GLY A 80 -4.70 8.98 -14.75
CA GLY A 80 -5.86 9.88 -14.74
C GLY A 80 -7.20 9.26 -14.30
N GLY A 81 -7.17 8.27 -13.41
CA GLY A 81 -8.37 7.80 -12.70
C GLY A 81 -9.00 8.89 -11.81
N PRO A 82 -10.22 8.68 -11.27
CA PRO A 82 -10.89 9.68 -10.42
C PRO A 82 -10.16 9.98 -9.12
N ILE A 83 -9.32 9.06 -8.67
CA ILE A 83 -8.53 9.16 -7.45
C ILE A 83 -7.08 9.45 -7.84
N ASN A 84 -6.49 10.43 -7.16
CA ASN A 84 -5.09 10.80 -7.36
C ASN A 84 -4.22 10.05 -6.35
N LEU A 85 -3.45 9.05 -6.81
CA LEU A 85 -2.46 8.39 -5.96
C LEU A 85 -1.37 9.39 -5.60
N GLN A 86 -1.15 9.58 -4.32
CA GLN A 86 -0.18 10.55 -3.81
C GLN A 86 0.39 10.08 -2.49
N SER A 87 1.62 10.51 -2.21
CA SER A 87 2.22 10.28 -0.90
C SER A 87 1.62 11.20 0.14
N PRO A 88 1.40 10.70 1.36
CA PRO A 88 1.11 11.56 2.50
C PRO A 88 2.30 12.46 2.82
N PRO A 89 2.12 13.49 3.68
CA PRO A 89 3.21 14.31 4.17
C PRO A 89 4.38 13.45 4.70
N GLU A 90 5.60 13.94 4.54
CA GLU A 90 6.85 13.25 4.92
C GLU A 90 6.79 12.68 6.35
N GLN A 91 6.20 13.41 7.30
CA GLN A 91 5.99 12.96 8.68
C GLN A 91 5.19 11.66 8.79
N ILE A 92 4.16 11.48 7.95
CA ILE A 92 3.36 10.27 7.92
C ILE A 92 4.13 9.14 7.24
N VAL A 93 4.85 9.47 6.16
CA VAL A 93 5.70 8.51 5.45
C VAL A 93 6.75 7.93 6.38
N ASP A 94 7.46 8.78 7.13
CA ASP A 94 8.47 8.38 8.10
C ASP A 94 7.87 7.49 9.18
N VAL A 95 6.73 7.89 9.75
CA VAL A 95 6.05 7.14 10.81
C VAL A 95 5.60 5.74 10.35
N ILE A 96 5.18 5.60 9.09
CA ILE A 96 4.80 4.30 8.51
C ILE A 96 6.04 3.46 8.18
N SER A 97 7.07 4.08 7.61
CA SER A 97 8.31 3.43 7.21
C SER A 97 9.06 2.89 8.43
N GLU A 98 9.25 3.73 9.46
CA GLU A 98 9.88 3.34 10.73
C GLU A 98 9.12 2.18 11.39
N TYR A 99 7.78 2.21 11.36
CA TYR A 99 6.98 1.13 11.93
C TYR A 99 7.14 -0.18 11.15
N ALA A 100 7.15 -0.11 9.82
CA ALA A 100 7.37 -1.28 8.98
C ALA A 100 8.74 -1.92 9.27
N GLU A 101 9.79 -1.11 9.41
CA GLU A 101 11.13 -1.58 9.77
C GLU A 101 11.16 -2.21 11.18
N GLN A 102 10.43 -1.64 12.15
CA GLN A 102 10.28 -2.22 13.49
C GLN A 102 9.58 -3.58 13.47
N CYS A 103 8.68 -3.81 12.52
CA CYS A 103 8.05 -5.11 12.26
C CYS A 103 8.96 -6.08 11.50
N GLY A 104 10.21 -5.70 11.21
CA GLY A 104 11.16 -6.55 10.48
C GLY A 104 10.90 -6.62 8.97
N LEU A 105 10.15 -5.67 8.41
CA LEU A 105 9.85 -5.60 6.98
C LEU A 105 10.93 -4.83 6.22
N ASN A 106 11.19 -5.23 4.98
CA ASN A 106 12.04 -4.50 4.06
C ASN A 106 11.21 -3.43 3.34
N PHE A 107 11.09 -2.26 3.94
CA PHE A 107 10.29 -1.16 3.40
C PHE A 107 11.09 -0.34 2.38
N VAL A 108 10.52 -0.15 1.19
CA VAL A 108 11.13 0.65 0.12
C VAL A 108 10.12 1.68 -0.34
N ASN A 109 10.42 2.96 -0.07
CA ASN A 109 9.65 4.05 -0.63
C ASN A 109 10.13 4.33 -2.06
N THR A 110 9.26 4.12 -3.05
CA THR A 110 9.56 4.42 -4.46
C THR A 110 8.92 5.72 -4.94
N VAL A 111 8.19 6.42 -4.07
CA VAL A 111 7.53 7.67 -4.41
C VAL A 111 8.54 8.82 -4.31
N HIS A 112 8.70 9.57 -5.40
CA HIS A 112 9.67 10.66 -5.56
C HIS A 112 9.01 12.04 -5.62
#